data_AF-A0A8B8FXQ0-F1
#
_entry.id   AF-A0A8B8FXQ0-F1
#
_cell.length_a   1.000
_cell.length_b   1.000
_cell.length_c   1.000
_cell.angle_alpha   90.00
_cell.angle_beta   90.00
_cell.angle_gamma   90.00
#
_symmetry.space_group_name_H-M   'P 1'
#
loop_
_entity.id
_entity.type
_entity.pdbx_description
1 polymer ?
#
loop_
_entity_poly.entity_id
_entity_poly.type
_entity_poly.pdbx_seq_one_letter_code
_entity_poly.pdbx_strand_id
1 'polypeptide(L)'
;MKCSGQRVVDIMFLFDAIKNIDHHPFDCTFKNLILVKEIRNGFFSKFVFMCNFCNKQEIITNENRASMPVNSAMVAAIVNTGQGYTQLDTFSAFLNMPNMSNPLYQKNS
;
A
#
# COMPACT_ATOMS: atom_id res chain seq x y z
N MET A 1 -11.47 11.78 1.20
CA MET A 1 -10.47 11.67 0.11
C MET A 1 -10.36 10.20 -0.27
N LYS A 2 -10.83 9.83 -1.47
CA LYS A 2 -10.57 8.52 -2.07
C LYS A 2 -9.09 8.52 -2.46
N CYS A 3 -8.34 7.46 -2.12
CA CYS A 3 -6.90 7.29 -2.34
C CYS A 3 -6.34 8.08 -3.54
N SER A 4 -5.33 8.93 -3.32
CA SER A 4 -4.65 9.70 -4.38
C SER A 4 -3.13 9.57 -4.30
N GLY A 5 -2.47 9.98 -5.38
CA GLY A 5 -1.01 9.87 -5.54
C GLY A 5 -0.57 8.47 -5.95
N GLN A 6 0.74 8.28 -6.08
CA GLN A 6 1.34 7.02 -6.50
C GLN A 6 1.65 6.11 -5.29
N ARG A 7 1.70 4.81 -5.51
CA ARG A 7 2.11 3.81 -4.51
C ARG A 7 3.10 2.86 -5.13
N VAL A 8 4.10 2.45 -4.34
CA VAL A 8 4.90 1.27 -4.65
C VAL A 8 4.02 0.05 -4.37
N VAL A 9 3.94 -0.88 -5.32
CA VAL A 9 3.06 -2.04 -5.23
C VAL A 9 3.79 -3.28 -5.75
N ASP A 10 3.67 -4.40 -5.04
CA ASP A 10 3.93 -5.72 -5.60
C ASP A 10 2.79 -6.09 -6.56
N ILE A 11 3.07 -5.99 -7.86
CA ILE A 11 2.07 -6.11 -8.92
C ILE A 11 1.45 -7.50 -8.97
N MET A 12 2.26 -8.56 -8.79
CA MET A 12 1.75 -9.93 -8.83
C MET A 12 0.87 -10.20 -7.61
N PHE A 13 1.33 -9.80 -6.43
CA PHE A 13 0.53 -9.90 -5.20
C PHE A 13 -0.80 -9.14 -5.31
N LEU A 14 -0.78 -7.94 -5.89
CA LEU A 14 -2.00 -7.14 -6.06
C LEU A 14 -3.02 -7.85 -6.98
N PHE A 15 -2.59 -8.34 -8.14
CA PHE A 15 -3.50 -9.01 -9.07
C PHE A 15 -4.03 -10.34 -8.52
N ASP A 16 -3.20 -11.09 -7.81
CA ASP A 16 -3.64 -12.31 -7.13
C ASP A 16 -4.66 -12.00 -6.02
N ALA A 17 -4.41 -10.96 -5.22
CA ALA A 17 -5.38 -10.51 -4.21
C ALA A 17 -6.72 -10.10 -4.83
N ILE A 18 -6.69 -9.41 -5.98
CA ILE A 18 -7.90 -9.02 -6.73
C ILE A 18 -8.64 -10.25 -7.27
N LYS A 19 -7.91 -11.21 -7.85
CA LYS A 19 -8.46 -12.42 -8.46
C LYS A 19 -9.11 -13.34 -7.43
N ASN A 20 -8.58 -13.38 -6.21
CA ASN A 20 -9.07 -14.25 -5.13
C ASN A 20 -10.27 -13.69 -4.36
N ILE A 21 -10.82 -12.55 -4.78
CA ILE A 21 -12.04 -11.98 -4.20
C ILE A 21 -13.23 -12.82 -4.63
N ASP A 22 -13.81 -13.51 -3.66
CA ASP A 22 -15.00 -14.33 -3.85
C ASP A 22 -15.89 -14.28 -2.59
N HIS A 23 -17.03 -13.59 -2.70
CA HIS A 23 -18.01 -13.49 -1.61
C HIS A 23 -19.16 -14.46 -1.77
N HIS A 24 -18.94 -15.72 -1.43
CA HIS A 24 -20.03 -16.68 -1.33
C HIS A 24 -21.12 -16.24 -0.32
N PRO A 25 -22.42 -16.48 -0.62
CA PRO A 25 -22.98 -17.17 -1.80
C PRO A 25 -23.36 -16.23 -2.96
N PHE A 26 -22.92 -14.97 -2.93
CA PHE A 26 -23.35 -13.94 -3.87
C PHE A 26 -22.39 -13.76 -5.07
N ASP A 27 -21.32 -14.56 -5.13
CA ASP A 27 -20.28 -14.54 -6.15
C ASP A 27 -19.77 -13.13 -6.48
N CYS A 28 -19.65 -12.27 -5.44
CA CYS A 28 -19.18 -10.91 -5.67
C CYS A 28 -17.70 -10.93 -6.01
N THR A 29 -17.37 -10.22 -7.09
CA THR A 29 -16.00 -10.01 -7.56
C THR A 29 -15.54 -8.59 -7.23
N PHE A 30 -14.29 -8.26 -7.59
CA PHE A 30 -13.75 -6.90 -7.46
C PHE A 30 -14.63 -5.80 -8.07
N LYS A 31 -15.44 -6.10 -9.10
CA LYS A 31 -16.37 -5.13 -9.73
C LYS A 31 -17.43 -4.59 -8.75
N ASN A 32 -17.77 -5.37 -7.71
CA ASN A 32 -18.78 -5.00 -6.73
C ASN A 32 -18.16 -4.23 -5.55
N LEU A 33 -16.85 -4.03 -5.55
CA LEU A 33 -16.12 -3.42 -4.45
C LEU A 33 -15.93 -1.93 -4.66
N ILE A 34 -16.28 -1.15 -3.64
CA ILE A 34 -16.03 0.29 -3.59
C ILE A 34 -14.90 0.54 -2.60
N LEU A 35 -13.82 1.19 -3.04
CA LEU A 35 -12.77 1.66 -2.14
C LEU A 35 -13.33 2.72 -1.19
N VAL A 36 -13.42 2.41 0.10
CA VAL A 36 -13.98 3.31 1.11
C VAL A 36 -12.91 4.11 1.84
N LYS A 37 -11.73 3.52 2.09
CA LYS A 37 -10.60 4.22 2.71
C LYS A 37 -9.26 3.55 2.42
N GLU A 38 -8.21 4.32 2.62
CA GLU A 38 -6.83 3.86 2.67
C GLU A 38 -6.26 4.12 4.06
N ILE A 39 -5.60 3.12 4.65
CA ILE A 39 -4.84 3.25 5.89
C ILE A 39 -3.37 3.14 5.55
N ARG A 40 -2.60 4.20 5.82
CA ARG A 40 -1.18 4.29 5.45
C ARG A 40 -0.27 4.13 6.66
N ASN A 41 0.90 3.53 6.44
CA ASN A 41 2.01 3.49 7.37
C ASN A 41 3.32 3.63 6.58
N GLY A 42 3.70 4.87 6.27
CA GLY A 42 4.74 5.14 5.27
C GLY A 42 4.33 4.70 3.88
N PHE A 43 5.22 3.99 3.20
CA PHE A 43 4.97 3.42 1.86
C PHE A 43 4.04 2.21 1.90
N PHE A 44 3.82 1.59 3.07
CA PHE A 44 2.83 0.52 3.23
C PHE A 44 1.40 1.08 3.29
N SER A 45 0.48 0.44 2.57
CA SER A 45 -0.93 0.84 2.48
C SER A 45 -1.86 -0.36 2.62
N LYS A 46 -2.96 -0.17 3.37
CA LYS A 46 -4.12 -1.05 3.39
C LYS A 46 -5.29 -0.35 2.69
N PHE A 47 -5.78 -0.93 1.61
CA PHE A 47 -6.96 -0.47 0.88
C PHE A 47 -8.17 -1.23 1.40
N VAL A 48 -9.11 -0.50 1.99
CA VAL A 48 -10.33 -1.07 2.54
C VAL A 48 -11.45 -0.87 1.55
N PHE A 49 -12.01 -1.98 1.09
CA PHE A 49 -13.11 -2.04 0.16
C PHE A 49 -14.39 -2.48 0.86
N MET A 50 -15.51 -1.92 0.45
CA MET A 50 -16.83 -2.37 0.86
C MET A 50 -17.57 -2.88 -0.37
N CYS A 51 -18.09 -4.11 -0.31
CA CYS A 51 -18.94 -4.64 -1.36
C CYS A 51 -20.29 -3.93 -1.34
N ASN A 52 -20.69 -3.29 -2.44
CA ASN A 52 -21.97 -2.59 -2.54
C ASN A 52 -23.17 -3.54 -2.73
N PHE A 53 -22.91 -4.84 -2.88
CA PHE A 53 -23.93 -5.86 -3.10
C PHE A 53 -24.22 -6.65 -1.82
N CYS A 54 -23.19 -7.23 -1.21
CA CYS A 54 -23.34 -8.08 -0.02
C CYS A 54 -22.86 -7.43 1.29
N ASN A 55 -22.37 -6.18 1.25
CA ASN A 55 -21.85 -5.42 2.40
C ASN A 55 -20.67 -6.07 3.15
N LYS A 56 -20.00 -7.07 2.55
CA LYS A 56 -18.73 -7.61 3.09
C LYS A 56 -17.58 -6.65 2.83
N GLN A 57 -16.63 -6.64 3.77
CA GLN A 57 -15.41 -5.84 3.68
C GLN A 57 -14.25 -6.68 3.13
N GLU A 58 -13.50 -6.11 2.20
CA GLU A 58 -12.23 -6.65 1.71
C GLU A 58 -11.06 -5.74 2.03
N ILE A 59 -9.89 -6.32 2.32
CA ILE A 59 -8.68 -5.56 2.60
C ILE A 59 -7.55 -6.07 1.70
N ILE A 60 -7.08 -5.20 0.82
CA ILE A 60 -5.94 -5.47 -0.05
C ILE A 60 -4.76 -4.61 0.42
N THR A 61 -3.57 -5.18 0.50
CA THR A 61 -2.34 -4.46 0.81
C THR A 61 -1.54 -4.18 -0.45
N ASN A 62 -0.63 -3.21 -0.42
CA ASN A 62 0.26 -2.93 -1.57
C ASN A 62 1.47 -3.88 -1.66
N GLU A 63 1.69 -4.72 -0.65
CA GLU A 63 2.80 -5.68 -0.63
C GLU A 63 2.39 -6.98 0.06
N ASN A 64 3.12 -8.04 -0.28
CA ASN A 64 3.19 -9.26 0.51
C ASN A 64 4.20 -9.08 1.65
N ARG A 65 3.82 -9.44 2.88
CA ARG A 65 4.73 -9.37 4.04
C ARG A 65 5.74 -10.53 4.13
N ALA A 66 5.66 -11.50 3.23
CA ALA A 66 6.64 -12.60 3.16
C ALA A 66 7.99 -12.15 2.57
N SER A 67 8.02 -11.08 1.79
CA SER A 67 9.23 -10.44 1.25
C SER A 67 9.70 -9.28 2.14
N MET A 68 10.84 -8.67 1.78
CA MET A 68 11.30 -7.44 2.44
C MET A 68 10.20 -6.37 2.39
N PRO A 69 9.73 -5.85 3.53
CA PRO A 69 8.70 -4.80 3.56
C PRO A 69 9.19 -3.53 2.86
N VAL A 70 8.30 -2.86 2.13
CA VAL A 70 8.55 -1.69 1.29
C VAL A 70 9.15 -0.53 2.08
N ASN A 71 8.76 -0.35 3.34
CA ASN A 71 9.36 0.67 4.20
C ASN A 71 10.83 0.36 4.45
N SER A 72 11.15 -0.88 4.82
CA SER A 72 12.53 -1.31 5.06
C SER A 72 13.34 -1.27 3.77
N ALA A 73 12.76 -1.70 2.64
CA ALA A 73 13.41 -1.64 1.33
C ALA A 73 13.76 -0.19 0.93
N MET A 74 12.82 0.75 1.15
CA MET A 74 13.04 2.15 0.83
C MET A 74 14.13 2.78 1.73
N VAL A 75 14.11 2.51 3.04
CA VAL A 75 15.16 3.01 3.94
C VAL A 75 16.52 2.41 3.58
N ALA A 76 16.58 1.10 3.33
CA ALA A 76 17.82 0.45 2.91
C ALA A 76 18.36 1.04 1.60
N ALA A 77 17.51 1.35 0.62
CA ALA A 77 17.94 1.99 -0.63
C ALA A 77 18.54 3.39 -0.38
N ILE A 78 17.91 4.20 0.47
CA ILE A 78 18.36 5.55 0.81
C ILE A 78 19.69 5.51 1.59
N VAL A 79 19.78 4.67 2.62
CA VAL A 79 20.99 4.54 3.44
C VAL A 79 22.17 4.00 2.62
N ASN A 80 21.95 2.95 1.81
CA ASN A 80 23.02 2.36 0.98
C ASN A 80 23.48 3.27 -0.16
N THR A 81 22.72 4.32 -0.49
CA THR A 81 23.11 5.34 -1.47
C THR A 81 23.69 6.60 -0.80
N GLY A 82 23.94 6.57 0.53
CA GLY A 82 24.52 7.68 1.27
C GLY A 82 23.55 8.86 1.48
N GLN A 83 22.25 8.62 1.33
CA GLN A 83 21.20 9.63 1.48
C GLN A 83 20.52 9.53 2.86
N GLY A 84 19.72 10.53 3.20
CA GLY A 84 18.95 10.59 4.44
C GLY A 84 17.46 10.85 4.22
N TYR A 85 16.75 11.06 5.33
CA TYR A 85 15.31 11.28 5.35
C TYR A 85 14.86 12.45 4.45
N THR A 86 15.61 13.56 4.43
CA THR A 86 15.26 14.74 3.62
C THR A 86 15.27 14.45 2.12
N GLN A 87 16.22 13.64 1.65
CA GLN A 87 16.29 13.20 0.25
C GLN A 87 15.12 12.26 -0.08
N LEU A 88 14.79 11.33 0.81
CA LEU A 88 13.63 10.45 0.66
C LEU A 88 12.31 11.24 0.59
N ASP A 89 12.16 12.28 1.43
CA ASP A 89 10.99 13.13 1.44
C ASP A 89 10.83 13.91 0.12
N THR A 90 11.93 14.47 -0.36
CA THR A 90 11.99 15.16 -1.65
C THR A 90 11.64 14.22 -2.81
N PHE A 91 12.25 13.03 -2.84
CA PHE A 91 11.97 12.00 -3.83
C PHE A 91 10.49 11.59 -3.85
N SER A 92 9.92 11.35 -2.68
CA SER A 92 8.52 10.97 -2.53
C SER A 92 7.57 12.08 -2.99
N ALA A 93 7.90 13.34 -2.67
CA ALA A 93 7.14 14.50 -3.11
C ALA A 93 7.12 14.63 -4.64
N PHE A 94 8.26 14.45 -5.32
CA PHE A 94 8.33 14.50 -6.79
C PHE A 94 7.48 13.41 -7.48
N LEU A 95 7.36 12.24 -6.85
CA LEU A 95 6.51 11.15 -7.35
C LEU A 95 5.07 11.23 -6.88
N ASN A 96 4.70 12.26 -6.11
CA ASN A 96 3.39 12.36 -5.46
C ASN A 96 3.05 11.07 -4.67
N MET A 97 4.05 10.55 -3.95
CA MET A 97 3.98 9.33 -3.15
C MET A 97 3.99 9.70 -1.67
N PRO A 98 3.14 9.09 -0.82
CA PRO A 98 3.18 9.33 0.61
C PRO A 98 4.46 8.75 1.19
N ASN A 99 5.20 9.59 1.90
CA ASN A 99 6.40 9.18 2.62
C ASN A 99 6.06 8.64 4.02
N MET A 100 7.03 7.95 4.63
CA MET A 100 7.03 7.63 6.05
C MET A 100 7.35 8.85 6.91
N SER A 101 6.93 8.82 8.18
CA SER A 101 7.36 9.81 9.16
C SER A 101 8.81 9.58 9.57
N ASN A 102 9.50 10.63 10.02
CA ASN A 102 10.89 10.50 10.51
C ASN A 102 11.04 9.42 11.61
N PRO A 103 10.16 9.32 12.63
CA PRO A 103 10.26 8.22 13.60
C PRO A 103 10.15 6.82 12.97
N LEU A 104 9.29 6.67 11.95
CA LEU A 104 9.16 5.40 11.23
C LEU A 104 10.39 5.11 10.36
N TYR A 105 10.99 6.15 9.77
CA TYR A 105 12.26 6.06 9.04
C TYR A 105 13.39 5.56 9.95
N GLN A 106 13.60 6.22 11.11
CA GLN A 106 14.65 5.84 12.06
C GLN A 106 14.46 4.41 12.59
N LYS A 107 13.21 3.96 12.77
CA LYS A 107 12.90 2.59 13.19
C LYS A 107 13.30 1.53 12.16
N ASN A 108 13.31 1.89 10.88
CA ASN A 108 13.67 1.00 9.77
C ASN A 108 15.11 1.23 9.25
N SER A 109 15.86 2.14 9.86
CA SER A 109 17.25 2.46 9.52
C SER A 109 18.23 1.53 10.20
#